data_AF-A0AAE6WLM2-F1
#
_entry.id   AF-A0AAE6WLM2-F1
#
_cell.length_a   1.000
_cell.length_b   1.000
_cell.length_c   1.000
_cell.angle_alpha   90.00
_cell.angle_beta   90.00
_cell.angle_gamma   90.00
#
_symmetry.space_group_name_H-M   'P 1'
#
loop_
_entity.id
_entity.type
_entity.pdbx_description
1 polymer ?
#
loop_
_entity_poly.entity_id
_entity_poly.type
_entity_poly.pdbx_seq_one_letter_code
_entity_poly.pdbx_strand_id
1 'polypeptide(L)'
;MFKKFVVGALALGLMSGFGGSFASAATLDSAQEQQIVKAQIRTGDLFVVPGGQPVPLYSMRNISYVVISGNSHLEVYKNPYNQTWYMRADSQFTGGYIKLLLDGEDEIVYKVYRR
;
A
#
# COMPACT_ATOMS: atom_id res chain seq x y z
N MET A 1 44.76 3.57 35.24
CA MET A 1 43.53 2.97 34.67
C MET A 1 43.50 3.29 33.19
N PHE A 2 43.74 2.30 32.32
CA PHE A 2 43.54 2.40 30.87
C PHE A 2 42.84 1.11 30.43
N LYS A 3 41.66 1.24 29.81
CA LYS A 3 40.84 0.13 29.33
C LYS A 3 41.47 -0.43 28.04
N LYS A 4 41.75 -1.73 28.04
CA LYS A 4 42.18 -2.50 26.87
C LYS A 4 40.95 -2.90 26.07
N PHE A 5 40.93 -2.71 24.76
CA PHE A 5 40.34 -3.66 23.81
C PHE A 5 41.13 -3.57 22.50
N VAL A 6 41.79 -4.69 22.16
CA VAL A 6 42.58 -4.90 20.95
C VAL A 6 41.94 -6.06 20.20
N VAL A 7 41.53 -5.76 18.97
CA VAL A 7 41.65 -6.54 17.72
C VAL A 7 41.01 -7.93 17.65
N GLY A 8 40.17 -8.09 16.62
CA GLY A 8 39.89 -9.37 15.96
C GLY A 8 39.86 -9.16 14.45
N ALA A 9 41.04 -9.16 13.83
CA ALA A 9 41.23 -9.07 12.40
C ALA A 9 40.84 -10.39 11.71
N LEU A 10 40.29 -10.21 10.51
CA LEU A 10 40.09 -11.14 9.39
C LEU A 10 41.04 -12.35 9.40
N ALA A 11 40.51 -13.54 9.68
CA ALA A 11 41.23 -14.80 9.47
C ALA A 11 40.95 -15.33 8.06
N LEU A 12 41.84 -14.99 7.12
CA LEU A 12 42.02 -15.72 5.87
C LEU A 12 42.72 -17.04 6.18
N GLY A 13 41.93 -18.11 6.32
CA GLY A 13 42.43 -19.48 6.39
C GLY A 13 42.41 -20.11 5.00
N LEU A 14 43.53 -20.00 4.28
CA LEU A 14 43.87 -20.89 3.17
C LEU A 14 44.21 -22.28 3.73
N MET A 15 43.43 -23.31 3.39
CA MET A 15 43.98 -24.66 3.28
C MET A 15 43.39 -25.37 2.06
N SER A 16 44.30 -25.58 1.10
CA SER A 16 44.20 -26.45 -0.06
C SER A 16 44.01 -27.91 0.35
N GLY A 17 43.02 -28.58 -0.23
CA GLY A 17 42.80 -30.02 -0.09
C GLY A 17 41.99 -30.55 -1.27
N PHE A 18 42.71 -31.04 -2.28
CA PHE A 18 42.19 -31.75 -3.44
C PHE A 18 41.60 -33.09 -2.98
N GLY A 19 40.37 -33.44 -3.38
CA GLY A 19 39.87 -34.81 -3.23
C GLY A 19 38.36 -34.97 -3.11
N GLY A 20 37.72 -35.33 -4.22
CA GLY A 20 36.68 -36.37 -4.22
C GLY A 20 35.22 -35.96 -3.98
N SER A 21 34.39 -36.41 -4.92
CA SER A 21 32.99 -36.81 -4.71
C SER A 21 31.92 -35.73 -4.69
N PHE A 22 31.46 -35.37 -5.89
CA PHE A 22 30.08 -34.92 -6.09
C PHE A 22 29.17 -36.14 -6.00
N ALA A 23 28.41 -36.26 -4.93
CA ALA A 23 27.30 -37.20 -4.86
C ALA A 23 26.11 -36.58 -4.13
N SER A 24 24.97 -36.75 -4.80
CA SER A 24 23.59 -36.71 -4.31
C SER A 24 22.89 -35.36 -4.23
N ALA A 25 22.09 -35.16 -5.28
CA ALA A 25 20.91 -34.33 -5.34
C ALA A 25 19.95 -34.58 -4.15
N ALA A 26 19.61 -33.49 -3.48
CA ALA A 26 18.50 -33.34 -2.53
C ALA A 26 18.17 -31.85 -2.60
N THR A 27 16.95 -31.38 -2.82
CA THR A 27 15.62 -31.94 -2.92
C THR A 27 14.83 -30.90 -3.73
N LEU A 28 13.84 -31.33 -4.50
CA LEU A 28 12.89 -30.44 -5.17
C LEU A 28 12.26 -29.48 -4.15
N ASP A 29 12.80 -28.26 -4.08
CA ASP A 29 12.16 -27.19 -3.34
C ASP A 29 10.95 -26.78 -4.16
N SER A 30 9.79 -27.15 -3.64
CA SER A 30 8.51 -26.84 -4.25
C SER A 30 8.35 -25.34 -4.15
N ALA A 31 8.71 -24.63 -5.22
CA ALA A 31 8.30 -23.25 -5.43
C ALA A 31 6.77 -23.26 -5.48
N GLN A 32 6.15 -23.15 -4.32
CA GLN A 32 4.74 -22.89 -4.17
C GLN A 32 4.53 -21.50 -4.76
N GLU A 33 4.22 -21.48 -6.05
CA GLU A 33 3.90 -20.30 -6.82
C GLU A 33 2.69 -19.66 -6.12
N GLN A 34 2.99 -18.70 -5.25
CA GLN A 34 2.01 -17.93 -4.53
C GLN A 34 1.22 -17.20 -5.59
N GLN A 35 0.00 -17.65 -5.84
CA GLN A 35 -0.88 -17.12 -6.87
C GLN A 35 -1.06 -15.64 -6.58
N ILE A 36 -0.33 -14.78 -7.30
CA ILE A 36 -0.43 -13.33 -7.15
C ILE A 36 -1.80 -12.97 -7.71
N VAL A 37 -2.81 -12.90 -6.83
CA VAL A 37 -4.12 -12.32 -7.14
C VAL A 37 -3.84 -10.87 -7.50
N LYS A 38 -3.82 -10.57 -8.81
CA LYS A 38 -3.62 -9.21 -9.30
C LYS A 38 -4.80 -8.38 -8.82
N ALA A 39 -4.55 -7.42 -7.93
CA ALA A 39 -5.52 -6.43 -7.48
C ALA A 39 -6.25 -5.85 -8.72
N GLN A 40 -7.58 -5.97 -8.74
CA GLN A 40 -8.37 -5.46 -9.86
C GLN A 40 -8.55 -3.95 -9.69
N ILE A 41 -7.89 -3.16 -10.52
CA ILE A 41 -8.08 -1.70 -10.52
C ILE A 41 -9.38 -1.37 -11.26
N ARG A 42 -10.33 -0.74 -10.56
CA ARG A 42 -11.57 -0.20 -11.16
C ARG A 42 -11.51 1.32 -11.22
N THR A 43 -12.18 1.91 -12.20
CA THR A 43 -12.29 3.36 -12.35
C THR A 43 -13.74 3.82 -12.31
N GLY A 44 -13.97 5.04 -11.84
CA GLY A 44 -15.30 5.64 -11.84
C GLY A 44 -15.28 7.14 -11.66
N ASP A 45 -16.46 7.75 -11.66
CA ASP A 45 -16.65 9.19 -11.50
C ASP A 45 -17.46 9.49 -10.22
N LEU A 46 -17.04 10.53 -9.49
CA LEU A 46 -17.71 11.04 -8.31
C LEU A 46 -18.00 12.54 -8.47
N PHE A 47 -19.04 13.00 -7.79
CA PHE A 47 -19.48 14.39 -7.87
C PHE A 47 -19.63 14.99 -6.47
N VAL A 48 -19.12 16.20 -6.30
CA VAL A 48 -19.24 16.96 -5.06
C VAL A 48 -19.65 18.39 -5.37
N VAL A 49 -20.41 19.00 -4.47
CA VAL A 49 -20.76 20.44 -4.52
C VAL A 49 -19.76 21.18 -3.61
N PRO A 50 -18.86 22.01 -4.15
CA PRO A 50 -17.92 22.83 -3.37
C PRO A 50 -18.62 23.70 -2.34
N GLY A 51 -18.22 23.60 -1.06
CA GLY A 51 -18.87 24.29 0.06
C GLY A 51 -20.25 23.74 0.44
N GLY A 52 -20.68 22.63 -0.18
CA GLY A 52 -21.93 21.96 0.09
C GLY A 52 -21.85 20.97 1.25
N GLN A 53 -22.94 20.23 1.44
CA GLN A 53 -23.00 19.18 2.45
C GLN A 53 -22.07 17.99 2.08
N PRO A 54 -21.48 17.31 3.08
CA PRO A 54 -20.68 16.10 2.83
C PRO A 54 -21.48 15.03 2.10
N VAL A 55 -20.85 14.40 1.11
CA VAL A 55 -21.44 13.35 0.28
C VAL A 55 -20.92 11.99 0.75
N PRO A 56 -21.79 10.98 0.96
CA PRO A 56 -21.32 9.64 1.30
C PRO A 56 -20.60 8.99 0.11
N LEU A 57 -19.41 8.43 0.35
CA LEU A 57 -18.55 7.79 -0.65
C LEU A 57 -18.94 6.34 -1.01
N TYR A 58 -20.18 5.94 -0.67
CA TYR A 58 -20.76 4.58 -0.66
C TYR A 58 -20.80 3.88 0.72
N SER A 59 -21.83 3.04 0.88
CA SER A 59 -22.11 2.12 2.00
C SER A 59 -21.29 0.81 1.94
N MET A 60 -20.32 0.71 1.04
CA MET A 60 -19.76 -0.58 0.63
C MET A 60 -18.31 -0.75 1.09
N ARG A 61 -18.11 -1.77 1.94
CA ARG A 61 -16.83 -2.39 2.31
C ARG A 61 -15.90 -1.56 3.21
N ASN A 62 -15.03 -2.28 3.92
CA ASN A 62 -14.05 -1.67 4.79
C ASN A 62 -13.00 -0.97 3.91
N ILE A 63 -13.18 0.34 3.69
CA ILE A 63 -12.11 1.16 3.11
C ILE A 63 -10.93 1.09 4.08
N SER A 64 -9.83 0.47 3.62
CA SER A 64 -8.62 0.27 4.40
C SER A 64 -7.69 1.47 4.30
N TYR A 65 -7.61 2.09 3.12
CA TYR A 65 -6.89 3.35 2.92
C TYR A 65 -7.61 4.28 1.95
N VAL A 66 -7.34 5.57 2.09
CA VAL A 66 -7.72 6.61 1.13
C VAL A 66 -6.47 7.38 0.72
N VAL A 67 -6.24 7.50 -0.58
CA VAL A 67 -5.22 8.39 -1.15
C VAL A 67 -5.94 9.45 -1.97
N ILE A 68 -5.70 10.71 -1.64
CA ILE A 68 -6.21 11.85 -2.38
C ILE A 68 -5.07 12.38 -3.24
N SER A 69 -5.29 12.45 -4.55
CA SER A 69 -4.34 13.01 -5.50
C SER A 69 -5.00 14.17 -6.23
N GLY A 70 -4.43 15.36 -6.07
CA GLY A 70 -4.99 16.59 -6.64
C GLY A 70 -5.01 17.73 -5.63
N ASN A 71 -5.91 18.68 -5.86
CA ASN A 71 -5.99 19.93 -5.11
C ASN A 71 -6.32 19.69 -3.62
N SER A 72 -5.68 20.43 -2.69
CA SER A 72 -5.80 20.26 -1.23
C SER A 72 -7.17 20.60 -0.64
N HIS A 73 -8.13 20.95 -1.50
CA HIS A 73 -9.49 21.40 -1.18
C HIS A 73 -10.52 20.27 -1.14
N LEU A 74 -10.05 19.02 -1.14
CA LEU A 74 -10.87 17.81 -1.05
C LEU A 74 -10.46 17.03 0.21
N GLU A 75 -11.45 16.68 1.02
CA GLU A 75 -11.25 15.92 2.25
C GLU A 75 -12.12 14.68 2.24
N VAL A 76 -11.55 13.58 2.71
CA VAL A 76 -12.24 12.31 2.91
C VAL A 76 -12.02 11.87 4.35
N TYR A 77 -13.10 11.55 5.05
CA TYR A 77 -13.04 11.17 6.46
C TYR A 77 -14.09 10.11 6.78
N LYS A 78 -13.79 9.28 7.79
CA LYS A 78 -14.73 8.30 8.35
C LYS A 78 -15.49 8.95 9.50
N ASN A 79 -16.81 8.94 9.43
CA ASN A 79 -17.64 9.39 10.54
C ASN A 79 -17.62 8.32 11.65
N PRO A 80 -17.23 8.67 12.90
CA PRO A 80 -17.09 7.70 13.98
C PRO A 80 -18.44 7.16 14.49
N TYR A 81 -19.54 7.89 14.29
CA TYR A 81 -20.86 7.54 14.82
C TYR A 81 -21.58 6.49 13.96
N ASN A 82 -21.51 6.62 12.63
CA ASN A 82 -22.20 5.74 11.69
C ASN A 82 -21.25 4.91 10.82
N GLN A 83 -19.94 4.98 11.09
CA GLN A 83 -18.88 4.24 10.39
C GLN A 83 -18.84 4.47 8.86
N THR A 84 -19.53 5.50 8.37
CA THR A 84 -19.63 5.81 6.94
C THR A 84 -18.54 6.77 6.51
N TRP A 85 -17.98 6.54 5.33
CA TRP A 85 -17.01 7.45 4.72
C TRP A 85 -17.71 8.57 3.98
N TYR A 86 -17.26 9.79 4.23
CA TYR A 86 -17.76 11.00 3.59
C TYR A 86 -16.64 11.69 2.82
N MET A 87 -17.00 12.29 1.69
CA MET A 87 -16.18 13.30 1.03
C MET A 87 -16.83 14.67 1.20
N ARG A 88 -15.98 15.68 1.39
CA ARG A 88 -16.36 17.08 1.31
C ARG A 88 -15.32 17.86 0.53
N ALA A 89 -15.75 18.90 -0.15
CA ALA A 89 -14.87 19.81 -0.86
C ALA A 89 -15.19 21.23 -0.43
N ASP A 90 -14.16 22.06 -0.21
CA ASP A 90 -14.38 23.48 0.05
C ASP A 90 -14.66 24.24 -1.26
N SER A 91 -14.95 25.54 -1.16
CA SER A 91 -15.34 26.38 -2.30
C SER A 91 -14.28 26.55 -3.39
N GLN A 92 -13.01 26.25 -3.09
CA GLN A 92 -11.88 26.38 -4.00
C GLN A 92 -11.59 25.08 -4.78
N PHE A 93 -12.37 24.02 -4.54
CA PHE A 93 -12.20 22.77 -5.23
C PHE A 93 -12.51 22.87 -6.74
N THR A 94 -11.54 22.47 -7.55
CA THR A 94 -11.58 22.51 -9.03
C THR A 94 -11.62 21.13 -9.68
N GLY A 95 -11.33 20.07 -8.93
CA GLY A 95 -11.23 18.70 -9.42
C GLY A 95 -10.12 17.93 -8.71
N GLY A 96 -10.24 16.60 -8.69
CA GLY A 96 -9.24 15.75 -8.05
C GLY A 96 -9.47 14.27 -8.34
N TYR A 97 -8.62 13.43 -7.75
CA TYR A 97 -8.73 11.98 -7.80
C TYR A 97 -8.73 11.43 -6.37
N ILE A 98 -9.56 10.41 -6.14
CA ILE A 98 -9.53 9.61 -4.93
C ILE A 98 -9.20 8.19 -5.33
N LYS A 99 -8.16 7.61 -4.72
CA LYS A 99 -7.90 6.18 -4.78
C LYS A 99 -8.31 5.56 -3.46
N LEU A 100 -9.15 4.54 -3.52
CA LEU A 100 -9.62 3.75 -2.40
C LEU A 100 -9.05 2.35 -2.49
N LEU A 101 -8.59 1.82 -1.36
CA LEU A 101 -8.39 0.37 -1.20
C LEU A 101 -9.49 -0.20 -0.34
N LEU A 102 -10.17 -1.19 -0.89
CA LEU A 102 -11.25 -1.91 -0.24
C LEU A 102 -10.73 -3.26 0.24
N ASP A 103 -10.97 -3.56 1.51
CA ASP A 103 -10.69 -4.84 2.16
C ASP A 103 -9.22 -5.32 2.02
N GLY A 104 -8.28 -4.41 1.73
CA GLY A 104 -6.87 -4.76 1.54
C GLY A 104 -6.49 -5.20 0.13
N GLU A 105 -7.44 -5.38 -0.78
CA GLU A 105 -7.22 -6.12 -2.05
C GLU A 105 -7.69 -5.36 -3.30
N ASP A 106 -8.86 -4.73 -3.24
CA ASP A 106 -9.49 -4.09 -4.40
C ASP A 106 -9.15 -2.61 -4.45
N GLU A 107 -8.55 -2.14 -5.55
CA GLU A 107 -8.24 -0.72 -5.74
C GLU A 107 -9.26 -0.06 -6.67
N ILE A 108 -9.84 1.05 -6.23
CA ILE A 108 -10.74 1.86 -7.06
C ILE A 108 -10.21 3.28 -7.16
N VAL A 109 -10.08 3.79 -8.38
CA VAL A 109 -9.69 5.18 -8.66
C VAL A 109 -10.89 5.95 -9.18
N TYR A 110 -11.33 6.94 -8.41
CA TYR A 110 -12.38 7.86 -8.79
C TYR A 110 -11.81 9.19 -9.26
N LYS A 111 -12.32 9.70 -10.38
CA LYS A 111 -12.17 11.12 -10.73
C LYS A 111 -13.32 11.90 -10.11
N VAL A 112 -12.99 12.93 -9.35
CA VAL A 112 -13.95 13.75 -8.61
C VAL A 112 -14.17 15.06 -9.36
N TYR A 113 -15.42 15.30 -9.72
CA TYR A 113 -15.86 16.51 -10.43
C TYR A 113 -16.66 17.43 -9.52
N ARG A 114 -16.58 18.72 -9.84
CA ARG A 114 -17.53 19.71 -9.37
C ARG A 114 -18.88 19.46 -10.05
N ARG A 115 -19.94 19.44 -9.24
CA ARG A 115 -21.32 19.49 -9.73
C ARG A 115 -21.79 20.91 -9.96
#